data_AF-A0AAU3R0Z5-F1
#
_entry.id   AF-A0AAU3R0Z5-F1
#
_cell.length_a   1.000
_cell.length_b   1.000
_cell.length_c   1.000
_cell.angle_alpha   90.00
_cell.angle_beta   90.00
_cell.angle_gamma   90.00
#
_symmetry.space_group_name_H-M   'P 1'
#
loop_
_entity.id
_entity.type
_entity.pdbx_description
1 polymer ?
#
loop_
_entity_poly.entity_id
_entity_poly.type
_entity_poly.pdbx_seq_one_letter_code
_entity_poly.pdbx_strand_id
1 'polypeptide(L)'
;MITIGQLAGYIGVSIKTVRVYHDKGLLPEPDRDASGYRRYGANDAVELIKIRTLAEAGVPLARIRDLRAASDEEFRQALGEIDDELGARIRSLQETQGRLHRLAAGRLVPLPGEVVAHLEDLARWGFTPRWVDLQRDLWILVFATHPDRAITLFHDQAQILADPALRQLFLGYDHAHDLDADDPRLDDLARRIAEANRERYGPDERPGLDTGSEIPALIQGRVNASSPAWERLDSLIRAQLNA
;
A
#
# COMPACT_ATOMS: atom_id res chain seq x y z
N MET A 1 -41.27 33.43 -15.63
CA MET A 1 -40.05 33.46 -16.47
C MET A 1 -38.95 34.20 -15.74
N ILE A 2 -37.71 33.73 -15.79
CA ILE A 2 -36.56 34.28 -15.05
C ILE A 2 -35.42 34.67 -16.01
N THR A 3 -34.47 35.48 -15.54
CA THR A 3 -33.27 35.84 -16.31
C THR A 3 -32.24 34.72 -16.30
N ILE A 4 -31.26 34.77 -17.23
CA ILE A 4 -30.14 33.80 -17.26
C ILE A 4 -29.35 33.77 -15.94
N GLY A 5 -29.19 34.92 -15.28
CA GLY A 5 -28.48 35.02 -14.00
C GLY A 5 -29.23 34.31 -12.87
N GLN A 6 -30.55 34.50 -12.81
CA GLN A 6 -31.40 33.80 -11.85
C GLN A 6 -31.44 32.30 -12.12
N LEU A 7 -31.59 31.88 -13.38
CA LEU A 7 -31.57 30.47 -13.77
C LEU A 7 -30.26 29.79 -13.36
N ALA A 8 -29.13 30.40 -13.72
CA ALA A 8 -27.81 29.93 -13.39
C ALA A 8 -27.61 29.83 -11.86
N GLY A 9 -28.03 30.86 -11.13
CA GLY A 9 -27.97 30.90 -9.66
C GLY A 9 -28.79 29.80 -9.00
N TYR A 10 -30.05 29.58 -9.42
CA TYR A 10 -30.90 28.54 -8.84
C TYR A 10 -30.38 27.13 -9.12
N ILE A 11 -29.76 26.91 -10.28
CA ILE A 11 -29.28 25.59 -10.68
C ILE A 11 -27.80 25.40 -10.30
N GLY A 12 -27.16 26.41 -9.70
CA GLY A 12 -25.78 26.28 -9.21
C GLY A 12 -24.73 26.18 -10.32
N VAL A 13 -24.99 26.80 -11.47
CA VAL A 13 -24.03 26.88 -12.59
C VAL A 13 -23.65 28.33 -12.87
N SER A 14 -22.53 28.55 -13.55
CA SER A 14 -22.16 29.90 -13.97
C SER A 14 -23.00 30.36 -15.16
N ILE A 15 -23.22 31.67 -15.31
CA ILE A 15 -23.83 32.24 -16.54
C ILE A 15 -23.03 31.83 -17.79
N LYS A 16 -21.69 31.75 -17.67
CA LYS A 16 -20.81 31.28 -18.75
C LYS A 16 -21.12 29.83 -19.13
N THR A 17 -21.41 28.97 -18.17
CA THR A 17 -21.80 27.57 -18.42
C THR A 17 -23.11 27.49 -19.21
N VAL A 18 -24.13 28.28 -18.84
CA VAL A 18 -25.40 28.33 -19.57
C VAL A 18 -25.19 28.79 -21.02
N ARG A 19 -24.32 29.79 -21.24
CA ARG A 19 -23.94 30.22 -22.60
C ARG A 19 -23.23 29.12 -23.38
N VAL A 20 -22.28 28.41 -22.78
CA VAL A 20 -21.61 27.26 -23.42
C VAL A 20 -22.62 26.18 -23.82
N TYR A 21 -23.65 25.94 -23.01
CA TYR A 21 -24.69 24.98 -23.35
C TYR A 21 -25.59 25.45 -24.50
N HIS A 22 -25.88 26.75 -24.60
CA HIS A 22 -26.51 27.33 -25.79
C HIS A 22 -25.63 27.18 -27.03
N ASP A 23 -24.36 27.60 -26.95
CA ASP A 23 -23.41 27.58 -28.07
C ASP A 23 -23.19 26.16 -28.63
N LYS A 24 -23.20 25.16 -27.74
CA LYS A 24 -23.05 23.74 -28.09
C LYS A 24 -24.38 23.04 -28.43
N GLY A 25 -25.50 23.76 -28.40
CA GLY A 25 -26.82 23.23 -28.74
C GLY A 25 -27.40 22.24 -27.72
N LEU A 26 -26.91 22.23 -26.48
CA LEU A 26 -27.46 21.40 -25.41
C LEU A 26 -28.74 22.00 -24.82
N LEU A 27 -28.78 23.33 -24.68
CA LEU A 27 -29.93 24.06 -24.18
C LEU A 27 -30.43 25.00 -25.27
N PRO A 28 -31.71 24.92 -25.69
CA PRO A 28 -32.27 25.88 -26.63
C PRO A 28 -32.13 27.30 -26.11
N GLU A 29 -31.74 28.23 -26.97
CA GLU A 29 -31.66 29.64 -26.59
C GLU A 29 -33.04 30.29 -26.76
N PRO A 30 -33.67 30.82 -25.69
CA PRO A 30 -34.99 31.43 -25.80
C PRO A 30 -34.91 32.80 -26.46
N ASP A 31 -36.03 33.21 -27.05
CA ASP A 31 -36.19 34.53 -27.63
C ASP A 31 -36.01 35.64 -26.58
N ARG A 32 -35.66 36.83 -27.08
CA ARG A 32 -35.58 38.03 -26.26
C ARG A 32 -36.98 38.62 -26.08
N ASP A 33 -37.29 39.04 -24.86
CA ASP A 33 -38.51 39.79 -24.58
C ASP A 33 -38.45 41.22 -25.17
N ALA A 34 -39.56 41.97 -25.07
CA ALA A 34 -39.64 43.36 -25.53
C ALA A 34 -38.61 44.30 -24.87
N SER A 35 -38.05 43.90 -23.73
CA SER A 35 -36.99 44.62 -23.01
C SER A 35 -35.58 44.19 -23.43
N GLY A 36 -35.46 43.26 -24.38
CA GLY A 36 -34.21 42.76 -24.94
C GLY A 36 -33.54 41.64 -24.14
N TYR A 37 -34.19 41.12 -23.10
CA TYR A 37 -33.65 40.08 -22.21
C TYR A 37 -34.17 38.69 -22.56
N ARG A 38 -33.29 37.69 -22.47
CA ARG A 38 -33.67 36.28 -22.55
C ARG A 38 -34.44 35.86 -21.31
N ARG A 39 -35.53 35.12 -21.53
CA ARG A 39 -36.45 34.69 -20.48
C ARG A 39 -36.55 33.16 -20.47
N TYR A 40 -36.34 32.58 -19.29
CA TYR A 40 -36.30 31.14 -19.09
C TYR A 40 -37.50 30.70 -18.25
N GLY A 41 -38.13 29.61 -18.65
CA GLY A 41 -39.27 28.98 -17.99
C GLY A 41 -38.87 27.79 -17.14
N ALA A 42 -39.89 27.10 -16.60
CA ALA A 42 -39.69 25.88 -15.82
C ALA A 42 -39.05 24.76 -16.66
N ASN A 43 -39.43 24.63 -17.94
CA ASN A 43 -38.86 23.60 -18.82
C ASN A 43 -37.37 23.82 -19.06
N ASP A 44 -36.93 25.06 -19.25
CA ASP A 44 -35.50 25.38 -19.40
C ASP A 44 -34.71 25.03 -18.13
N ALA A 45 -35.33 25.22 -16.96
CA ALA A 45 -34.74 24.83 -15.70
C ALA A 45 -34.62 23.30 -15.56
N VAL A 46 -35.65 22.55 -15.94
CA VAL A 46 -35.62 21.08 -15.95
C VAL A 46 -34.52 20.57 -16.89
N GLU A 47 -34.44 21.11 -18.10
CA GLU A 47 -33.40 20.71 -19.06
C GLU A 47 -32.00 21.06 -18.58
N LEU A 48 -31.81 22.25 -17.99
CA LEU A 48 -30.51 22.62 -17.43
C LEU A 48 -30.12 21.75 -16.22
N ILE A 49 -31.09 21.33 -15.38
CA ILE A 49 -30.85 20.36 -14.31
C ILE A 49 -30.40 19.02 -14.91
N LYS A 50 -31.09 18.48 -15.92
CA LYS A 50 -30.70 17.22 -16.58
C LYS A 50 -29.28 17.28 -17.14
N ILE A 51 -28.96 18.34 -17.89
CA ILE A 51 -27.63 18.54 -18.47
C ILE A 51 -26.58 18.61 -17.36
N ARG A 52 -26.85 19.35 -16.27
CA ARG A 52 -25.95 19.47 -15.13
C ARG A 52 -25.72 18.11 -14.47
N THR A 53 -26.76 17.35 -14.17
CA THR A 53 -26.65 16.03 -13.52
C THR A 53 -25.80 15.08 -14.35
N LEU A 54 -26.04 15.01 -15.65
CA LEU A 54 -25.26 14.16 -16.56
C LEU A 54 -23.79 14.63 -16.65
N ALA A 55 -23.55 15.93 -16.69
CA ALA A 55 -22.20 16.48 -16.70
C ALA A 55 -21.44 16.18 -15.38
N GLU A 56 -22.13 16.27 -14.23
CA GLU A 56 -21.58 15.92 -12.91
C GLU A 56 -21.31 14.42 -12.78
N ALA A 57 -22.12 13.58 -13.43
CA ALA A 57 -21.85 12.15 -13.60
C ALA A 57 -20.65 11.85 -14.52
N GLY A 58 -20.05 12.86 -15.14
CA GLY A 58 -18.89 12.71 -16.02
C GLY A 58 -19.24 12.37 -17.47
N VAL A 59 -20.51 12.48 -17.86
CA VAL A 59 -20.96 12.23 -19.23
C VAL A 59 -20.46 13.36 -20.14
N PRO A 60 -19.77 13.04 -21.26
CA PRO A 60 -19.31 14.06 -22.20
C PRO A 60 -20.48 14.87 -22.78
N LEU A 61 -20.33 16.19 -22.90
CA LEU A 61 -21.37 17.09 -23.44
C LEU A 61 -21.88 16.67 -24.83
N ALA A 62 -21.04 16.03 -25.66
CA ALA A 62 -21.48 15.48 -26.94
C ALA A 62 -22.52 14.37 -26.76
N ARG A 63 -22.27 13.41 -25.86
CA ARG A 63 -23.21 12.33 -25.51
C ARG A 63 -24.49 12.89 -24.91
N ILE A 64 -24.41 13.92 -24.05
CA ILE A 64 -25.61 14.58 -23.49
C ILE A 64 -26.48 15.20 -24.59
N ARG A 65 -25.85 15.85 -25.58
CA ARG A 65 -26.58 16.41 -26.73
C ARG A 65 -27.28 15.31 -27.53
N ASP A 66 -26.63 14.18 -27.76
CA ASP A 66 -27.21 13.08 -28.51
C ASP A 66 -28.38 12.44 -27.74
N LEU A 67 -28.26 12.32 -26.42
CA LEU A 67 -29.32 11.86 -25.51
C LEU A 67 -30.56 12.77 -25.50
N ARG A 68 -30.42 14.06 -25.83
CA ARG A 68 -31.56 14.98 -25.94
C ARG A 68 -32.46 14.63 -27.12
N ALA A 69 -31.91 14.06 -28.19
CA ALA A 69 -32.66 13.65 -29.37
C ALA A 69 -33.17 12.20 -29.28
N ALA A 70 -32.79 11.48 -28.24
CA ALA A 70 -33.18 10.09 -28.02
C ALA A 70 -34.66 9.96 -27.62
N SER A 71 -35.25 8.82 -27.92
CA SER A 71 -36.56 8.44 -27.38
C SER A 71 -36.51 8.21 -25.87
N ASP A 72 -37.68 8.23 -25.21
CA ASP A 72 -37.77 7.98 -23.77
C ASP A 72 -37.19 6.62 -23.36
N GLU A 73 -37.25 5.62 -24.25
CA GLU A 73 -36.67 4.28 -24.02
C GLU A 73 -35.15 4.32 -24.09
N GLU A 74 -34.59 4.87 -25.17
CA GLU A 74 -33.14 5.01 -25.36
C GLU A 74 -32.52 5.87 -24.25
N PHE A 75 -33.22 6.92 -23.82
CA PHE A 75 -32.77 7.75 -22.72
C PHE A 75 -32.72 6.97 -21.39
N ARG A 76 -33.76 6.18 -21.09
CA ARG A 76 -33.78 5.32 -19.88
C ARG A 76 -32.68 4.26 -19.92
N GLN A 77 -32.46 3.62 -21.06
CA GLN A 77 -31.37 2.66 -21.21
C GLN A 77 -30.01 3.32 -20.97
N ALA A 78 -29.76 4.48 -21.59
CA ALA A 78 -28.51 5.21 -21.39
C ALA A 78 -28.29 5.64 -19.94
N LEU A 79 -29.36 6.02 -19.23
CA LEU A 79 -29.26 6.31 -17.79
C LEU A 79 -28.84 5.08 -16.98
N GLY A 80 -29.35 3.89 -17.31
CA GLY A 80 -28.92 2.64 -16.68
C GLY A 80 -27.43 2.36 -16.92
N GLU A 81 -26.96 2.51 -18.16
CA GLU A 81 -25.54 2.35 -18.50
C GLU A 81 -24.65 3.34 -17.74
N ILE A 82 -25.07 4.61 -17.63
CA ILE A 82 -24.34 5.65 -16.89
C ILE A 82 -24.31 5.32 -15.38
N ASP A 83 -25.41 4.82 -14.81
CA ASP A 83 -25.48 4.42 -13.40
C ASP A 83 -24.57 3.21 -13.12
N ASP A 84 -24.53 2.23 -14.01
CA ASP A 84 -23.62 1.08 -13.93
C ASP A 84 -22.14 1.51 -14.00
N GLU A 85 -21.80 2.41 -14.94
CA GLU A 85 -20.46 3.00 -15.06
C GLU A 85 -20.06 3.77 -13.79
N LEU A 86 -20.97 4.58 -13.24
CA LEU A 86 -20.78 5.29 -11.98
C LEU A 86 -20.58 4.32 -10.81
N GLY A 87 -21.39 3.27 -10.73
CA GLY A 87 -21.28 2.23 -9.72
C GLY A 87 -19.93 1.52 -9.77
N ALA A 88 -19.43 1.21 -10.97
CA ALA A 88 -18.09 0.65 -11.17
C ALA A 88 -16.99 1.61 -10.71
N ARG A 89 -17.13 2.91 -11.02
CA ARG A 89 -16.18 3.94 -10.60
C ARG A 89 -16.17 4.13 -9.08
N ILE A 90 -17.33 4.11 -8.44
CA ILE A 90 -17.47 4.17 -6.98
C ILE A 90 -16.75 2.99 -6.33
N ARG A 91 -16.98 1.76 -6.81
CA ARG A 91 -16.29 0.57 -6.29
C ARG A 91 -14.77 0.71 -6.41
N SER A 92 -14.27 1.14 -7.57
CA SER A 92 -12.82 1.35 -7.78
C SER A 92 -12.23 2.44 -6.87
N LEU A 93 -12.97 3.54 -6.65
CA LEU A 93 -12.56 4.61 -5.73
C LEU A 93 -12.55 4.13 -4.27
N GLN A 94 -13.55 3.34 -3.86
CA GLN A 94 -13.62 2.74 -2.52
C GLN A 94 -12.47 1.74 -2.30
N GLU A 95 -12.14 0.92 -3.29
CA GLU A 95 -10.97 0.03 -3.23
C GLU A 95 -9.66 0.80 -3.10
N THR A 96 -9.52 1.88 -3.87
CA THR A 96 -8.36 2.77 -3.81
C THR A 96 -8.25 3.44 -2.44
N GLN A 97 -9.36 3.95 -1.91
CA GLN A 97 -9.42 4.50 -0.56
C GLN A 97 -9.06 3.45 0.49
N GLY A 98 -9.56 2.22 0.34
CA GLY A 98 -9.20 1.09 1.20
C GLY A 98 -7.70 0.78 1.16
N ARG A 99 -7.07 0.83 -0.03
CA ARG A 99 -5.60 0.72 -0.17
C ARG A 99 -4.90 1.88 0.54
N LEU A 100 -5.33 3.13 0.34
CA LEU A 100 -4.75 4.30 1.00
C LEU A 100 -4.85 4.24 2.53
N HIS A 101 -5.98 3.78 3.08
CA HIS A 101 -6.10 3.57 4.53
C HIS A 101 -5.15 2.49 5.04
N ARG A 102 -4.92 1.41 4.28
CA ARG A 102 -3.91 0.40 4.62
C ARG A 102 -2.49 0.95 4.55
N LEU A 103 -2.18 1.79 3.55
CA LEU A 103 -0.91 2.50 3.43
C LEU A 103 -0.66 3.42 4.63
N ALA A 104 -1.64 4.28 4.96
CA ALA A 104 -1.54 5.23 6.06
C ALA A 104 -1.43 4.56 7.44
N ALA A 105 -1.98 3.35 7.58
CA ALA A 105 -1.86 2.54 8.78
C ALA A 105 -0.53 1.75 8.88
N GLY A 106 0.41 1.91 7.93
CA GLY A 106 1.68 1.18 7.88
C GLY A 106 1.54 -0.30 7.47
N ARG A 107 0.42 -0.70 6.87
CA ARG A 107 0.04 -2.10 6.58
C ARG A 107 0.17 -2.46 5.11
N LEU A 108 1.31 -2.18 4.48
CA LEU A 108 1.56 -2.66 3.12
C LEU A 108 1.60 -4.20 3.03
N VAL A 109 1.85 -4.87 4.15
CA VAL A 109 1.30 -6.18 4.50
C VAL A 109 1.10 -6.10 6.02
N PRO A 110 -0.09 -6.32 6.61
CA PRO A 110 -0.15 -6.52 8.05
C PRO A 110 0.65 -7.79 8.32
N LEU A 111 1.84 -7.66 8.90
CA LEU A 111 2.51 -8.81 9.48
C LEU A 111 1.46 -9.53 10.36
N PRO A 112 1.33 -10.86 10.26
CA PRO A 112 0.39 -11.60 11.10
C PRO A 112 0.56 -11.20 12.57
N GLY A 113 -0.54 -11.20 13.34
CA GLY A 113 -0.49 -10.76 14.74
C GLY A 113 0.56 -11.50 15.58
N GLU A 114 0.82 -12.77 15.27
CA GLU A 114 1.89 -13.57 15.87
C GLU A 114 3.30 -13.05 15.57
N VAL A 115 3.53 -12.48 14.38
CA VAL A 115 4.82 -11.87 14.04
C VAL A 115 5.00 -10.57 14.80
N VAL A 116 3.94 -9.76 14.91
CA VAL A 116 3.98 -8.52 15.71
C VAL A 116 4.26 -8.83 17.18
N ALA A 117 3.55 -9.82 17.75
CA ALA A 117 3.79 -10.27 19.12
C ALA A 117 5.23 -10.77 19.32
N HIS A 118 5.77 -11.52 18.36
CA HIS A 118 7.16 -11.97 18.41
C HIS A 118 8.15 -10.80 18.38
N LEU A 119 7.95 -9.78 17.55
CA LEU A 119 8.80 -8.58 17.53
C LEU A 119 8.77 -7.83 18.88
N GLU A 120 7.61 -7.77 19.54
CA GLU A 120 7.52 -7.25 20.92
C GLU A 120 8.30 -8.11 21.92
N ASP A 121 8.23 -9.44 21.79
CA ASP A 121 8.97 -10.36 22.65
C ASP A 121 10.49 -10.25 22.44
N LEU A 122 10.96 -10.01 21.21
CA LEU A 122 12.38 -9.70 20.96
C LEU A 122 12.84 -8.49 21.79
N ALA A 123 12.07 -7.40 21.78
CA ALA A 123 12.38 -6.23 22.58
C ALA A 123 12.37 -6.55 24.09
N ARG A 124 11.42 -7.37 24.56
CA ARG A 124 11.36 -7.81 25.97
C ARG A 124 12.53 -8.71 26.37
N TRP A 125 13.04 -9.51 25.45
CA TRP A 125 14.19 -10.40 25.68
C TRP A 125 15.54 -9.68 25.62
N GLY A 126 15.55 -8.36 25.33
CA GLY A 126 16.74 -7.53 25.38
C GLY A 126 17.43 -7.33 24.05
N PHE A 127 16.80 -7.68 22.91
CA PHE A 127 17.32 -7.28 21.60
C PHE A 127 17.25 -5.76 21.43
N THR A 128 18.22 -5.19 20.73
CA THR A 128 18.29 -3.76 20.46
C THR A 128 17.16 -3.32 19.51
N PRO A 129 16.73 -2.05 19.53
CA PRO A 129 15.77 -1.53 18.56
C PRO A 129 16.22 -1.75 17.11
N ARG A 130 17.52 -1.65 16.84
CA ARG A 130 18.13 -1.93 15.53
C ARG A 130 17.82 -3.35 15.08
N TRP A 131 18.01 -4.35 15.94
CA TRP A 131 17.71 -5.74 15.61
C TRP A 131 16.22 -5.96 15.37
N VAL A 132 15.36 -5.36 16.20
CA VAL A 132 13.90 -5.49 16.05
C VAL A 132 13.43 -4.88 14.73
N ASP A 133 13.93 -3.70 14.35
CA ASP A 133 13.62 -3.06 13.06
C ASP A 133 14.11 -3.89 11.87
N LEU A 134 15.32 -4.45 11.95
CA LEU A 134 15.87 -5.36 10.94
C LEU A 134 14.99 -6.61 10.77
N GLN A 135 14.57 -7.23 11.87
CA GLN A 135 13.67 -8.39 11.85
C GLN A 135 12.30 -8.03 11.27
N ARG A 136 11.75 -6.86 11.61
CA ARG A 136 10.50 -6.37 11.03
C ARG A 136 10.61 -6.24 9.51
N ASP A 137 11.66 -5.57 9.04
CA ASP A 137 11.85 -5.30 7.62
C ASP A 137 12.13 -6.59 6.83
N LEU A 138 12.84 -7.55 7.42
CA LEU A 138 13.00 -8.91 6.90
C LEU A 138 11.67 -9.61 6.74
N TRP A 139 10.84 -9.65 7.77
CA TRP A 139 9.55 -10.33 7.69
C TRP A 139 8.62 -9.66 6.69
N ILE A 140 8.62 -8.33 6.59
CA ILE A 140 7.85 -7.61 5.56
C ILE A 140 8.26 -8.11 4.18
N LEU A 141 9.57 -8.22 3.91
CA LEU A 141 10.08 -8.66 2.62
C LEU A 141 9.78 -10.14 2.35
N VAL A 142 9.93 -11.02 3.34
CA VAL A 142 9.62 -12.46 3.22
C VAL A 142 8.13 -12.67 2.94
N PHE A 143 7.24 -12.02 3.69
CA PHE A 143 5.78 -12.12 3.46
C PHE A 143 5.36 -11.52 2.12
N ALA A 144 6.05 -10.50 1.62
CA ALA A 144 5.76 -9.89 0.33
C ALA A 144 6.19 -10.75 -0.87
N THR A 145 7.20 -11.62 -0.72
CA THR A 145 7.87 -12.31 -1.83
C THR A 145 7.67 -13.82 -1.83
N HIS A 146 7.48 -14.42 -0.65
CA HIS A 146 7.31 -15.87 -0.46
C HIS A 146 6.09 -16.16 0.43
N PRO A 147 4.89 -15.66 0.10
CA PRO A 147 3.72 -15.72 0.98
C PRO A 147 3.36 -17.15 1.42
N ASP A 148 3.54 -18.14 0.54
CA ASP A 148 3.19 -19.53 0.82
C ASP A 148 4.10 -20.21 1.86
N ARG A 149 5.33 -19.69 2.05
CA ARG A 149 6.32 -20.25 3.00
C ARG A 149 6.60 -19.35 4.19
N ALA A 150 6.22 -18.07 4.11
CA ALA A 150 6.58 -17.05 5.09
C ALA A 150 6.21 -17.45 6.53
N ILE A 151 5.01 -18.03 6.72
CA ILE A 151 4.53 -18.42 8.05
C ILE A 151 5.32 -19.59 8.64
N THR A 152 5.67 -20.58 7.82
CA THR A 152 6.49 -21.73 8.26
C THR A 152 7.89 -21.28 8.63
N LEU A 153 8.52 -20.46 7.79
CA LEU A 153 9.83 -19.88 8.08
C LEU A 153 9.81 -19.06 9.38
N PHE A 154 8.73 -18.31 9.60
CA PHE A 154 8.53 -17.57 10.84
C PHE A 154 8.39 -18.48 12.06
N HIS A 155 7.59 -19.54 11.99
CA HIS A 155 7.44 -20.51 13.09
C HIS A 155 8.76 -21.19 13.43
N ASP A 156 9.52 -21.60 12.41
CA ASP A 156 10.84 -22.20 12.59
C ASP A 156 11.76 -21.24 13.36
N GLN A 157 11.87 -19.98 12.89
CA GLN A 157 12.70 -18.96 13.55
C GLN A 157 12.21 -18.64 14.98
N ALA A 158 10.91 -18.51 15.18
CA ALA A 158 10.34 -18.23 16.49
C ALA A 158 10.65 -19.35 17.50
N GLN A 159 10.62 -20.62 17.05
CA GLN A 159 11.03 -21.77 17.87
C GLN A 159 12.53 -21.73 18.22
N ILE A 160 13.40 -21.28 17.31
CA ILE A 160 14.83 -21.08 17.61
C ILE A 160 15.01 -20.13 18.79
N LEU A 161 14.33 -18.98 18.73
CA LEU A 161 14.48 -17.92 19.72
C LEU A 161 13.70 -18.21 21.01
N ALA A 162 12.82 -19.21 21.02
CA ALA A 162 12.18 -19.70 22.24
C ALA A 162 13.16 -20.47 23.14
N ASP A 163 14.19 -21.11 22.57
CA ASP A 163 15.27 -21.74 23.34
C ASP A 163 16.18 -20.66 23.98
N PRO A 164 16.26 -20.59 25.32
CA PRO A 164 17.09 -19.60 26.00
C PRO A 164 18.58 -19.68 25.61
N ALA A 165 19.14 -20.86 25.37
CA ALA A 165 20.55 -21.03 25.04
C ALA A 165 20.86 -20.45 23.65
N LEU A 166 20.02 -20.77 22.66
CA LEU A 166 20.16 -20.23 21.31
C LEU A 166 19.87 -18.74 21.27
N ARG A 167 18.82 -18.27 21.96
CA ARG A 167 18.50 -16.85 22.06
C ARG A 167 19.68 -16.03 22.60
N GLN A 168 20.43 -16.55 23.57
CA GLN A 168 21.62 -15.85 24.09
C GLN A 168 22.73 -15.69 23.04
N LEU A 169 22.86 -16.62 22.09
CA LEU A 169 23.80 -16.47 20.98
C LEU A 169 23.36 -15.35 20.02
N PHE A 170 22.06 -15.28 19.70
CA PHE A 170 21.51 -14.19 18.88
C PHE A 170 21.60 -12.82 19.57
N LEU A 171 21.37 -12.75 20.88
CA LEU A 171 21.60 -11.53 21.66
C LEU A 171 23.07 -11.11 21.63
N GLY A 172 23.98 -12.07 21.81
CA GLY A 172 25.42 -11.83 21.68
C GLY A 172 25.79 -11.30 20.30
N TYR A 173 25.23 -11.88 19.24
CA TYR A 173 25.41 -11.41 17.88
C TYR A 173 24.90 -9.98 17.70
N ASP A 174 23.68 -9.66 18.14
CA ASP A 174 23.14 -8.30 18.04
C ASP A 174 24.04 -7.26 18.75
N HIS A 175 24.44 -7.54 19.99
CA HIS A 175 25.27 -6.63 20.77
C HIS A 175 26.71 -6.55 20.27
N ALA A 176 27.19 -7.55 19.53
CA ALA A 176 28.51 -7.53 18.91
C ALA A 176 28.68 -6.38 17.92
N HIS A 177 27.59 -5.84 17.38
CA HIS A 177 27.63 -4.69 16.48
C HIS A 177 28.41 -3.51 17.06
N ASP A 178 28.22 -3.27 18.37
CA ASP A 178 28.75 -2.09 19.06
C ASP A 178 30.14 -2.35 19.67
N LEU A 179 30.71 -3.52 19.40
CA LEU A 179 32.08 -3.87 19.77
C LEU A 179 33.09 -3.36 18.74
N ASP A 180 34.35 -3.30 19.16
CA ASP A 180 35.46 -3.12 18.23
C ASP A 180 35.67 -4.42 17.42
N ALA A 181 36.14 -4.30 16.18
CA ALA A 181 36.42 -5.44 15.32
C ALA A 181 37.54 -6.34 15.87
N ASP A 182 38.44 -5.78 16.67
CA ASP A 182 39.53 -6.52 17.32
C ASP A 182 39.18 -6.98 18.75
N ASP A 183 37.92 -6.85 19.18
CA ASP A 183 37.49 -7.26 20.52
C ASP A 183 37.54 -8.79 20.66
N PRO A 184 38.30 -9.34 21.63
CA PRO A 184 38.50 -10.79 21.78
C PRO A 184 37.21 -11.54 22.13
N ARG A 185 36.14 -10.84 22.53
CA ARG A 185 34.82 -11.45 22.76
C ARG A 185 34.20 -11.96 21.47
N LEU A 186 34.59 -11.42 20.31
CA LEU A 186 34.08 -11.87 19.01
C LEU A 186 34.51 -13.31 18.69
N ASP A 187 35.74 -13.70 19.05
CA ASP A 187 36.25 -15.06 18.83
C ASP A 187 35.50 -16.11 19.68
N ASP A 188 35.26 -15.81 20.95
CA ASP A 188 34.47 -16.67 21.84
C ASP A 188 33.04 -16.84 21.33
N LEU A 189 32.40 -15.74 20.93
CA LEU A 189 31.06 -15.74 20.39
C LEU A 189 30.98 -16.52 19.07
N ALA A 190 31.91 -16.31 18.15
CA ALA A 190 31.99 -17.04 16.89
C ALA A 190 32.08 -18.55 17.12
N ARG A 191 32.90 -18.96 18.10
CA ARG A 191 33.09 -20.37 18.45
C ARG A 191 31.83 -21.00 19.01
N ARG A 192 31.16 -20.34 19.95
CA ARG A 192 29.90 -20.82 20.52
C ARG A 192 28.79 -20.91 19.46
N ILE A 193 28.73 -19.95 18.53
CA ILE A 193 27.80 -19.99 17.40
C ILE A 193 28.12 -21.18 16.48
N ALA A 194 29.38 -21.40 16.13
CA ALA A 194 29.78 -22.52 15.27
C ALA A 194 29.51 -23.89 15.92
N GLU A 195 29.79 -24.03 17.23
CA GLU A 195 29.47 -25.24 18.01
C GLU A 195 27.96 -25.53 18.01
N ALA A 196 27.13 -24.53 18.34
CA ALA A 196 25.67 -24.68 18.34
C ALA A 196 25.10 -25.02 16.95
N ASN A 197 25.70 -24.49 15.87
CA ASN A 197 25.31 -24.85 14.51
C ASN A 197 25.65 -26.31 14.19
N ARG A 198 26.86 -26.78 14.53
CA ARG A 198 27.26 -28.18 14.32
C ARG A 198 26.40 -29.16 15.09
N GLU A 199 26.03 -28.84 16.33
CA GLU A 199 25.14 -29.69 17.14
C GLU A 199 23.74 -29.80 16.54
N ARG A 200 23.25 -28.72 15.92
CA ARG A 200 21.87 -28.64 15.43
C ARG A 200 21.68 -29.23 14.03
N TYR A 201 22.61 -28.97 13.11
CA TYR A 201 22.50 -29.36 11.71
C TYR A 201 23.46 -30.51 11.34
N GLY A 202 24.32 -30.94 12.26
CA GLY A 202 25.35 -31.94 11.96
C GLY A 202 26.56 -31.36 11.21
N PRO A 203 27.59 -32.17 10.94
CA PRO A 203 28.85 -31.71 10.35
C PRO A 203 28.76 -31.36 8.86
N ASP A 204 27.84 -31.99 8.11
CA ASP A 204 27.72 -31.84 6.65
C ASP A 204 26.54 -30.98 6.21
N GLU A 205 25.62 -30.66 7.12
CA GLU A 205 24.46 -29.80 6.84
C GLU A 205 24.76 -28.40 7.37
N ARG A 206 24.88 -27.45 6.44
CA ARG A 206 25.00 -26.05 6.82
C ARG A 206 23.69 -25.65 7.51
N PRO A 207 23.72 -24.83 8.58
CA PRO A 207 22.50 -24.16 9.00
C PRO A 207 21.85 -23.58 7.76
N GLY A 208 20.56 -23.80 7.61
CA GLY A 208 19.75 -23.16 6.59
C GLY A 208 19.73 -21.64 6.76
N LEU A 209 20.87 -20.97 6.59
CA LEU A 209 20.98 -19.85 5.69
C LEU A 209 20.84 -20.41 4.26
N ASP A 210 19.80 -21.21 4.00
CA ASP A 210 19.57 -21.85 2.73
C ASP A 210 19.20 -20.74 1.74
N THR A 211 20.21 -20.26 1.02
CA THR A 211 20.42 -20.39 -0.43
C THR A 211 19.21 -20.63 -1.37
N GLY A 212 17.96 -20.54 -0.90
CA GLY A 212 16.73 -20.59 -1.68
C GLY A 212 15.82 -19.37 -1.52
N SER A 213 16.18 -18.39 -0.69
CA SER A 213 15.54 -17.08 -0.66
C SER A 213 16.63 -16.03 -0.82
N GLU A 214 16.60 -15.25 -1.90
CA GLU A 214 17.54 -14.14 -2.15
C GLU A 214 17.49 -13.06 -1.03
N ILE A 215 16.51 -13.16 -0.12
CA ILE A 215 16.06 -12.09 0.76
C ILE A 215 16.78 -12.07 2.12
N PRO A 216 16.92 -13.19 2.86
CA PRO A 216 17.84 -13.26 3.99
C PRO A 216 19.27 -12.85 3.62
N ALA A 217 19.76 -13.25 2.44
CA ALA A 217 21.11 -12.88 1.98
C ALA A 217 21.27 -11.38 1.65
N LEU A 218 20.26 -10.74 1.05
CA LEU A 218 20.27 -9.29 0.77
C LEU A 218 20.23 -8.46 2.05
N ILE A 219 19.48 -8.91 3.06
CA ILE A 219 19.42 -8.24 4.36
C ILE A 219 20.70 -8.52 5.14
N GLN A 220 21.16 -9.77 5.23
CA GLN A 220 22.45 -10.12 5.83
C GLN A 220 23.61 -9.34 5.21
N GLY A 221 23.61 -9.11 3.89
CA GLY A 221 24.61 -8.30 3.20
C GLY A 221 24.58 -6.82 3.59
N ARG A 222 23.40 -6.23 3.79
CA ARG A 222 23.25 -4.84 4.29
C ARG A 222 23.57 -4.70 5.78
N VAL A 223 23.25 -5.73 6.55
CA VAL A 223 23.49 -5.85 7.99
C VAL A 223 24.99 -5.98 8.24
N ASN A 224 25.68 -6.90 7.55
CA ASN A 224 27.13 -7.04 7.66
C ASN A 224 27.86 -5.73 7.32
N ALA A 225 27.44 -5.01 6.27
CA ALA A 225 28.06 -3.74 5.88
C ALA A 225 27.86 -2.58 6.89
N SER A 226 27.07 -2.76 7.95
CA SER A 226 26.79 -1.71 8.94
C SER A 226 27.73 -1.72 10.16
N SER A 227 28.51 -2.79 10.38
CA SER A 227 29.46 -2.86 11.49
C SER A 227 30.71 -3.72 11.15
N PRO A 228 31.93 -3.17 11.29
CA PRO A 228 33.17 -3.94 11.16
C PRO A 228 33.24 -5.16 12.09
N ALA A 229 32.64 -5.09 13.28
CA ALA A 229 32.60 -6.20 14.22
C ALA A 229 31.68 -7.33 13.75
N TRP A 230 30.55 -7.02 13.10
CA TRP A 230 29.70 -8.02 12.47
C TRP A 230 30.37 -8.68 11.27
N GLU A 231 31.06 -7.92 10.41
CA GLU A 231 31.83 -8.48 9.31
C GLU A 231 32.90 -9.46 9.80
N ARG A 232 33.61 -9.06 10.87
CA ARG A 232 34.62 -9.90 11.51
C ARG A 232 34.02 -11.16 12.11
N LEU A 233 32.92 -11.03 12.86
CA LEU A 233 32.23 -12.14 13.50
C LEU A 233 31.73 -13.16 12.48
N ASP A 234 31.10 -12.70 11.40
CA ASP A 234 30.61 -13.56 10.31
C ASP A 234 31.76 -14.28 9.60
N SER A 235 32.89 -13.60 9.41
CA SER A 235 34.11 -14.21 8.87
C SER A 235 34.69 -15.30 9.79
N LEU A 236 34.70 -15.07 11.10
CA LEU A 236 35.15 -16.05 12.10
C LEU A 236 34.23 -17.27 12.16
N ILE A 237 32.90 -17.07 12.14
CA ILE A 237 31.92 -18.17 12.11
C ILE A 237 32.14 -19.02 10.86
N ARG A 238 32.27 -18.40 9.68
CA ARG A 238 32.55 -19.11 8.43
C ARG A 238 33.86 -19.91 8.48
N ALA A 239 34.92 -19.32 9.01
CA ALA A 239 36.21 -20.01 9.14
C ALA A 239 36.10 -21.28 10.00
N GLN A 240 35.32 -21.22 11.10
CA GLN A 240 35.15 -22.33 12.02
C GLN A 240 34.15 -23.40 11.56
N LEU A 241 33.23 -23.07 10.64
CA LEU A 241 32.34 -24.03 10.01
C LEU A 241 33.01 -24.75 8.82
N ASN A 242 34.07 -24.16 8.25
CA ASN A 242 34.85 -24.75 7.15
C ASN A 242 36.09 -25.53 7.63
N ALA A 243 36.34 -25.56 8.93
CA ALA A 243 37.48 -26.22 9.57
C ALA A 243 37.05 -27.57 10.18
#